data_AF-A0A098R407-F1
#
_entry.id   AF-A0A098R407-F1
#
_cell.length_a   1.000
_cell.length_b   1.000
_cell.length_c   1.000
_cell.angle_alpha   90.00
_cell.angle_beta   90.00
_cell.angle_gamma   90.00
#
_symmetry.space_group_name_H-M   'P 1'
#
loop_
_entity.id
_entity.type
_entity.pdbx_description
1 polymer ?
#
loop_
_entity_poly.entity_id
_entity_poly.type
_entity_poly.pdbx_seq_one_letter_code
_entity_poly.pdbx_strand_id
1 'polypeptide(L)'
;MNLLDQLRNARDSKQVPFHEYLIRHKPNDYQLHAFFEGKNDEGFYGTIIRRHVDGIEFHSYQCGNKKKVYETFEKLEKYLSDKQLLLFFVDQDFDPYIGIEYPRHRNIYTTDNYSIENEIVGIDMIEKVWAEIFHQSSGSQEMVTINQQFTNSYNEFCDFSKEISSWIIYHRKNGDKANLSSIKMKDIFQIDDNLNIKVIKTLDETISYLDQKTKIDTNMADWQTERTKILELFKNHQPKKYIRGKFELDFFIIFLNRLHSVLCDIKPEKIHINLSTANAIDIFAPRLSYPASLQAFIRNHLEGRIEKSR
;
A
#
# COMPACT_ATOMS: atom_id res chain seq x y z
N MET A 1 -5.94 -35.40 13.79
CA MET A 1 -5.99 -34.43 12.68
C MET A 1 -4.55 -34.07 12.33
N ASN A 2 -4.11 -34.28 11.08
CA ASN A 2 -2.71 -34.02 10.72
C ASN A 2 -2.50 -32.52 10.40
N LEU A 3 -1.24 -32.07 10.36
CA LEU A 3 -0.87 -30.69 10.06
C LEU A 3 -1.47 -30.19 8.73
N LEU A 4 -1.49 -31.05 7.71
CA LEU A 4 -2.01 -30.75 6.38
C LEU A 4 -3.53 -30.52 6.40
N ASP A 5 -4.27 -31.28 7.20
CA ASP A 5 -5.70 -31.11 7.42
C ASP A 5 -5.98 -29.83 8.23
N GLN A 6 -5.13 -29.50 9.20
CA GLN A 6 -5.21 -28.25 9.96
C GLN A 6 -4.98 -27.04 9.06
N LEU A 7 -3.96 -27.07 8.20
CA LEU A 7 -3.66 -25.99 7.26
C LEU A 7 -4.74 -25.83 6.19
N ARG A 8 -5.31 -26.94 5.69
CA ARG A 8 -6.45 -26.91 4.74
C ARG A 8 -7.68 -26.32 5.41
N ASN A 9 -8.02 -26.77 6.61
CA ASN A 9 -9.17 -26.26 7.35
C ASN A 9 -8.99 -24.79 7.74
N ALA A 10 -7.78 -24.35 8.11
CA ALA A 10 -7.49 -22.94 8.38
C ALA A 10 -7.60 -22.05 7.13
N ARG A 11 -7.19 -22.55 5.96
CA ARG A 11 -7.33 -21.85 4.68
C ARG A 11 -8.78 -21.71 4.24
N ASP A 12 -9.60 -22.73 4.50
CA ASP A 12 -10.99 -22.80 4.06
C ASP A 12 -11.97 -22.21 5.10
N SER A 13 -11.56 -22.05 6.37
CA SER A 13 -12.36 -21.43 7.41
C SER A 13 -12.40 -19.91 7.24
N LYS A 14 -13.42 -19.41 6.54
CA LYS A 14 -13.81 -17.99 6.56
C LYS A 14 -14.45 -17.67 7.92
N GLN A 15 -13.69 -17.77 9.01
CA GLN A 15 -14.16 -17.25 10.28
C GLN A 15 -14.11 -15.72 10.21
N VAL A 16 -15.19 -15.08 10.68
CA VAL A 16 -15.25 -13.62 10.77
C VAL A 16 -14.20 -13.18 11.80
N PRO A 17 -13.38 -12.13 11.55
CA PRO A 17 -12.33 -11.67 12.47
C PRO A 17 -12.75 -11.60 13.95
N PHE A 18 -14.00 -11.19 14.20
CA PHE A 18 -14.62 -11.20 15.52
C PHE A 18 -14.59 -12.57 16.23
N HIS A 19 -14.93 -13.65 15.52
CA HIS A 19 -14.94 -14.99 16.11
C HIS A 19 -13.52 -15.48 16.41
N GLU A 20 -12.57 -15.23 15.52
CA GLU A 20 -11.17 -15.56 15.76
C GLU A 20 -10.58 -14.79 16.95
N TYR A 21 -10.99 -13.54 17.13
CA TYR A 21 -10.65 -12.76 18.31
C TYR A 21 -11.13 -13.45 19.58
N LEU A 22 -12.42 -13.84 19.65
CA LEU A 22 -12.99 -14.48 20.85
C LEU A 22 -12.29 -15.80 21.21
N ILE A 23 -11.81 -16.56 20.22
CA ILE A 23 -11.07 -17.80 20.46
C ILE A 23 -9.69 -17.52 21.10
N ARG A 24 -9.02 -16.44 20.67
CA ARG A 24 -7.65 -16.11 21.10
C ARG A 24 -7.60 -15.18 22.32
N HIS A 25 -8.72 -14.54 22.65
CA HIS A 25 -8.85 -13.57 23.72
C HIS A 25 -8.67 -14.22 25.10
N LYS A 26 -7.64 -13.78 25.82
CA LYS A 26 -7.31 -14.17 27.19
C LYS A 26 -7.39 -12.91 28.06
N PRO A 27 -8.50 -12.66 28.76
CA PRO A 27 -8.76 -11.36 29.42
C PRO A 27 -7.72 -10.95 30.48
N ASN A 28 -6.98 -11.91 31.03
CA ASN A 28 -5.99 -11.67 32.07
C ASN A 28 -4.58 -11.41 31.55
N ASP A 29 -4.32 -11.71 30.27
CA ASP A 29 -3.01 -11.63 29.65
C ASP A 29 -2.86 -10.30 28.90
N TYR A 30 -1.63 -9.82 28.75
CA TYR A 30 -1.34 -8.69 27.87
C TYR A 30 -1.28 -9.17 26.43
N GLN A 31 -2.27 -8.79 25.64
CA GLN A 31 -2.39 -9.19 24.25
C GLN A 31 -2.58 -7.97 23.34
N LEU A 32 -1.93 -8.02 22.19
CA LEU A 32 -2.11 -7.07 21.10
C LEU A 32 -2.79 -7.76 19.92
N HIS A 33 -3.93 -7.24 19.53
CA HIS A 33 -4.70 -7.70 18.39
C HIS A 33 -4.73 -6.60 17.33
N ALA A 34 -4.21 -6.89 16.13
CA ALA A 34 -4.24 -5.98 14.99
C ALA A 34 -5.19 -6.47 13.90
N PHE A 35 -6.08 -5.59 13.45
CA PHE A 35 -7.07 -5.87 12.41
C PHE A 35 -6.72 -5.07 11.17
N PHE A 36 -6.45 -5.78 10.08
CA PHE A 36 -6.02 -5.20 8.82
C PHE A 36 -7.10 -5.27 7.74
N GLU A 37 -7.07 -4.32 6.82
CA GLU A 37 -7.99 -4.27 5.68
C GLU A 37 -7.67 -5.37 4.67
N GLY A 38 -6.42 -5.44 4.22
CA GLY A 38 -5.95 -6.26 3.13
C GLY A 38 -4.97 -7.37 3.55
N LYS A 39 -4.92 -8.44 2.73
CA LYS A 39 -4.10 -9.63 3.02
C LYS A 39 -2.59 -9.35 3.13
N ASN A 40 -2.10 -8.30 2.47
CA ASN A 40 -0.67 -7.99 2.44
C ASN A 40 -0.27 -7.01 3.54
N ASP A 41 -1.24 -6.41 4.22
CA ASP A 41 -1.03 -5.39 5.24
C ASP A 41 -0.27 -5.93 6.46
N GLU A 42 -0.40 -7.23 6.75
CA GLU A 42 0.37 -7.88 7.81
C GLU A 42 1.87 -7.86 7.52
N GLY A 43 2.28 -8.04 6.25
CA GLY A 43 3.68 -7.92 5.84
C GLY A 43 4.24 -6.51 6.11
N PHE A 44 3.39 -5.50 5.98
CA PHE A 44 3.72 -4.11 6.27
C PHE A 44 3.65 -3.78 7.76
N TYR A 45 2.44 -3.69 8.32
CA TYR A 45 2.22 -3.27 9.70
C TYR A 45 2.73 -4.28 10.70
N GLY A 46 2.60 -5.59 10.43
CA GLY A 46 3.09 -6.63 11.33
C GLY A 46 4.61 -6.55 11.52
N THR A 47 5.36 -6.25 10.45
CA THR A 47 6.82 -6.02 10.54
C THR A 47 7.16 -4.82 11.42
N ILE A 48 6.38 -3.74 11.32
CA ILE A 48 6.57 -2.54 12.13
C ILE A 48 6.21 -2.83 13.59
N ILE A 49 5.01 -3.35 13.86
CA ILE A 49 4.52 -3.68 15.20
C ILE A 49 5.49 -4.62 15.92
N ARG A 50 5.98 -5.66 15.25
CA ARG A 50 6.93 -6.65 15.82
C ARG A 50 8.24 -6.03 16.30
N ARG A 51 8.63 -4.85 15.81
CA ARG A 51 9.82 -4.12 16.31
C ARG A 51 9.59 -3.43 17.66
N HIS A 52 8.33 -3.21 18.02
CA HIS A 52 7.92 -2.46 19.22
C HIS A 52 7.31 -3.34 20.30
N VAL A 53 6.95 -4.59 19.99
CA VAL A 53 6.41 -5.53 20.98
C VAL A 53 7.51 -6.47 21.47
N ASP A 54 7.87 -6.33 22.75
CA ASP A 54 8.65 -7.32 23.49
C ASP A 54 7.78 -7.88 24.61
N GLY A 55 7.70 -9.21 24.74
CA GLY A 55 6.94 -9.88 25.79
C GLY A 55 5.40 -9.82 25.69
N ILE A 56 4.82 -9.27 24.62
CA ILE A 56 3.36 -9.21 24.39
C ILE A 56 2.96 -10.19 23.29
N GLU A 57 1.90 -10.98 23.53
CA GLU A 57 1.35 -11.89 22.51
C GLU A 57 0.67 -11.07 21.40
N PHE A 58 1.21 -11.16 20.17
CA PHE A 58 0.69 -10.44 19.00
C PHE A 58 -0.15 -11.36 18.10
N HIS A 59 -1.39 -10.94 17.84
CA HIS A 59 -2.32 -11.59 16.94
C HIS A 59 -2.77 -10.63 15.83
N SER A 60 -2.83 -11.12 14.60
CA SER A 60 -3.27 -10.38 13.41
C SER A 60 -4.54 -10.99 12.82
N TYR A 61 -5.37 -10.15 12.21
CA TYR A 61 -6.65 -10.54 11.62
C TYR A 61 -6.90 -9.82 10.30
N GLN A 62 -7.39 -10.57 9.32
CA GLN A 62 -7.66 -10.08 7.98
C GLN A 62 -9.16 -9.82 7.78
N CYS A 63 -9.56 -8.53 7.70
CA CYS A 63 -10.97 -8.16 7.58
C CYS A 63 -11.48 -8.22 6.12
N GLY A 64 -10.60 -7.98 5.16
CA GLY A 64 -10.82 -8.13 3.72
C GLY A 64 -11.35 -6.87 3.01
N ASN A 65 -11.87 -5.89 3.74
CA ASN A 65 -12.14 -4.53 3.25
C ASN A 65 -12.32 -3.55 4.41
N LYS A 66 -12.16 -2.26 4.13
CA LYS A 66 -12.37 -1.16 5.07
C LYS A 66 -13.67 -1.25 5.86
N LYS A 67 -14.80 -1.44 5.20
CA LYS A 67 -16.12 -1.54 5.85
C LYS A 67 -16.13 -2.60 6.94
N LYS A 68 -15.56 -3.78 6.68
CA LYS A 68 -15.48 -4.87 7.66
C LYS A 68 -14.54 -4.57 8.82
N VAL A 69 -13.49 -3.76 8.61
CA VAL A 69 -12.63 -3.29 9.70
C VAL A 69 -13.47 -2.46 10.68
N TYR A 70 -14.24 -1.49 10.18
CA TYR A 70 -15.13 -0.66 11.00
C TYR A 70 -16.26 -1.48 11.66
N GLU A 71 -16.93 -2.38 10.93
CA GLU A 71 -17.94 -3.29 11.52
C GLU A 71 -17.36 -4.19 12.62
N THR A 72 -16.07 -4.56 12.51
CA THR A 72 -15.38 -5.34 13.53
C THR A 72 -15.01 -4.47 14.73
N PHE A 73 -14.55 -3.24 14.49
CA PHE A 73 -14.29 -2.25 15.54
C PHE A 73 -15.52 -2.00 16.41
N GLU A 74 -16.68 -1.70 15.81
CA GLU A 74 -17.94 -1.45 16.55
C GLU A 74 -18.34 -2.61 17.48
N LYS A 75 -18.07 -3.86 17.06
CA LYS A 75 -18.35 -5.05 17.88
C LYS A 75 -17.34 -5.25 19.00
N LEU A 76 -16.10 -4.83 18.78
CA LEU A 76 -14.97 -5.13 19.65
C LEU A 76 -14.57 -3.99 20.59
N GLU A 77 -15.02 -2.76 20.34
CA GLU A 77 -14.65 -1.58 21.14
C GLU A 77 -14.91 -1.79 22.64
N LYS A 78 -16.01 -2.47 22.98
CA LYS A 78 -16.35 -2.82 24.38
C LYS A 78 -15.36 -3.74 25.10
N TYR A 79 -14.44 -4.38 24.38
CA TYR A 79 -13.39 -5.24 24.94
C TYR A 79 -12.04 -4.52 25.11
N LEU A 80 -11.93 -3.26 24.67
CA LEU A 80 -10.73 -2.45 24.89
C LEU A 80 -10.44 -2.33 26.39
N SER A 81 -9.21 -2.64 26.80
CA SER A 81 -8.77 -2.48 28.17
C SER A 81 -7.26 -2.22 28.24
N ASP A 82 -6.71 -2.04 29.46
CA ASP A 82 -5.27 -1.87 29.62
C ASP A 82 -4.47 -3.12 29.22
N LYS A 83 -5.08 -4.30 29.34
CA LYS A 83 -4.48 -5.59 28.97
C LYS A 83 -4.80 -6.03 27.54
N GLN A 84 -5.87 -5.48 26.95
CA GLN A 84 -6.39 -5.88 25.65
C GLN A 84 -6.29 -4.71 24.66
N LEU A 85 -5.19 -4.68 23.92
CA LEU A 85 -4.94 -3.68 22.90
C LEU A 85 -5.51 -4.15 21.57
N LEU A 86 -6.51 -3.43 21.06
CA LEU A 86 -7.07 -3.67 19.74
C LEU A 86 -6.70 -2.49 18.84
N LEU A 87 -5.95 -2.76 17.77
CA LEU A 87 -5.54 -1.76 16.78
C LEU A 87 -6.14 -2.11 15.43
N PHE A 88 -6.64 -1.11 14.71
CA PHE A 88 -7.30 -1.29 13.43
C PHE A 88 -6.60 -0.41 12.40
N PHE A 89 -6.38 -0.94 11.20
CA PHE A 89 -5.63 -0.25 10.16
C PHE A 89 -6.42 -0.29 8.86
N VAL A 90 -6.54 0.86 8.21
CA VAL A 90 -7.25 1.05 6.95
C VAL A 90 -6.47 1.98 6.04
N ASP A 91 -6.63 1.79 4.73
CA ASP A 91 -6.09 2.74 3.75
C ASP A 91 -6.99 3.98 3.65
N GLN A 92 -6.48 5.10 3.14
CA GLN A 92 -7.28 6.31 2.89
C GLN A 92 -8.15 6.17 1.63
N ASP A 93 -7.66 5.46 0.63
CA ASP A 93 -8.25 5.33 -0.71
C ASP A 93 -8.63 6.69 -1.34
N PHE A 94 -9.57 6.65 -2.29
CA PHE A 94 -10.20 7.82 -2.88
C PHE A 94 -11.30 8.45 -2.02
N ASP A 95 -11.52 7.98 -0.78
CA ASP A 95 -12.65 8.39 0.06
C ASP A 95 -12.82 9.92 0.18
N PRO A 96 -11.74 10.72 0.36
CA PRO A 96 -11.84 12.19 0.41
C PRO A 96 -12.33 12.83 -0.90
N TYR A 97 -12.12 12.16 -2.04
CA TYR A 97 -12.48 12.67 -3.37
C TYR A 97 -13.88 12.23 -3.82
N ILE A 98 -14.47 11.25 -3.15
CA ILE A 98 -15.82 10.73 -3.43
C ILE A 98 -16.82 11.01 -2.30
N GLY A 99 -16.42 11.78 -1.29
CA GLY A 99 -17.30 12.21 -0.19
C GLY A 99 -17.67 11.09 0.78
N ILE A 100 -16.83 10.06 0.90
CA ILE A 100 -16.99 9.01 1.91
C ILE A 100 -16.21 9.42 3.15
N GLU A 101 -16.89 9.42 4.29
CA GLU A 101 -16.28 9.67 5.59
C GLU A 101 -16.47 8.45 6.49
N TYR A 102 -15.41 8.10 7.22
CA TYR A 102 -15.43 7.08 8.26
C TYR A 102 -15.15 7.72 9.62
N PRO A 103 -15.70 7.17 10.72
CA PRO A 103 -15.47 7.70 12.05
C PRO A 103 -13.98 7.62 12.41
N ARG A 104 -13.46 8.72 12.97
CA ARG A 104 -12.10 8.74 13.53
C ARG A 104 -12.14 8.19 14.96
N HIS A 105 -11.18 7.33 15.28
CA HIS A 105 -11.04 6.80 16.62
C HIS A 105 -9.57 6.56 16.94
N ARG A 106 -9.17 6.72 18.21
CA ARG A 106 -7.76 6.63 18.62
C ARG A 106 -7.11 5.27 18.31
N ASN A 107 -7.90 4.19 18.27
CA ASN A 107 -7.45 2.83 17.96
C ASN A 107 -7.53 2.47 16.46
N ILE A 108 -7.96 3.41 15.60
CA ILE A 108 -8.03 3.20 14.15
C ILE A 108 -6.99 4.11 13.49
N TYR A 109 -6.03 3.50 12.81
CA TYR A 109 -5.07 4.19 11.96
C TYR A 109 -5.58 4.20 10.52
N THR A 110 -5.55 5.37 9.90
CA THR A 110 -5.76 5.56 8.47
C THR A 110 -4.46 6.05 7.86
N THR A 111 -4.06 5.53 6.71
CA THR A 111 -2.84 5.98 6.02
C THR A 111 -2.89 7.47 5.70
N ASP A 112 -1.74 8.15 5.75
CA ASP A 112 -1.65 9.58 5.38
C ASP A 112 -1.81 9.80 3.87
N ASN A 113 -1.27 8.85 3.10
CA ASN A 113 -1.39 8.75 1.64
C ASN A 113 -2.49 7.76 1.25
N TYR A 114 -2.67 7.54 -0.06
CA TYR A 114 -3.73 6.70 -0.60
C TYR A 114 -3.77 5.30 0.04
N SER A 115 -2.63 4.61 0.16
CA SER A 115 -2.48 3.30 0.82
C SER A 115 -1.04 3.06 1.28
N ILE A 116 -0.80 1.94 1.96
CA ILE A 116 0.54 1.52 2.41
C ILE A 116 1.55 1.38 1.26
N GLU A 117 1.13 1.02 0.05
CA GLU A 117 2.04 0.90 -1.09
C GLU A 117 2.63 2.26 -1.49
N ASN A 118 1.88 3.35 -1.31
CA ASN A 118 2.40 4.70 -1.58
C ASN A 118 3.54 5.06 -0.62
N GLU A 119 3.53 4.52 0.61
CA GLU A 119 4.60 4.77 1.59
C GLU A 119 5.92 4.10 1.21
N ILE A 120 5.86 3.01 0.43
CA ILE A 120 7.05 2.26 0.00
C ILE A 120 7.88 3.02 -1.05
N VAL A 121 7.21 3.77 -1.92
CA VAL A 121 7.84 4.34 -3.12
C VAL A 121 8.54 5.65 -2.77
N GLY A 122 9.86 5.71 -2.92
CA GLY A 122 10.62 6.94 -2.70
C GLY A 122 12.12 6.73 -2.82
N ILE A 123 12.85 7.86 -2.83
CA ILE A 123 14.32 7.89 -2.96
C ILE A 123 15.00 7.06 -1.87
N ASP A 124 14.57 7.20 -0.61
CA ASP A 124 15.09 6.42 0.52
C ASP A 124 15.01 4.91 0.28
N MET A 125 13.94 4.43 -0.36
CA MET A 125 13.80 3.02 -0.70
C MET A 125 14.74 2.61 -1.85
N ILE A 126 14.99 3.48 -2.83
CA ILE A 126 15.94 3.21 -3.92
C ILE A 126 17.35 3.03 -3.37
N GLU A 127 17.77 3.90 -2.46
CA GLU A 127 19.08 3.84 -1.83
C GLU A 127 19.28 2.52 -1.06
N LYS A 128 18.24 2.07 -0.34
CA LYS A 128 18.25 0.79 0.37
C LYS A 128 18.25 -0.40 -0.58
N VAL A 129 17.48 -0.37 -1.66
CA VAL A 129 17.49 -1.41 -2.69
C VAL A 129 18.86 -1.49 -3.36
N TRP A 130 19.45 -0.35 -3.72
CA TRP A 130 20.77 -0.25 -4.32
C TRP A 130 21.86 -0.88 -3.44
N ALA A 131 21.86 -0.53 -2.15
CA ALA A 131 22.87 -1.04 -1.23
C ALA A 131 22.63 -2.52 -0.85
N GLU A 132 21.40 -2.88 -0.50
CA GLU A 132 21.13 -4.15 0.16
C GLU A 132 20.73 -5.28 -0.79
N ILE A 133 20.07 -4.94 -1.91
CA ILE A 133 19.54 -5.92 -2.87
C ILE A 133 20.44 -5.98 -4.10
N PHE A 134 20.89 -4.82 -4.59
CA PHE A 134 21.76 -4.73 -5.76
C PHE A 134 23.24 -4.82 -5.35
N HIS A 135 23.54 -4.90 -4.05
CA HIS A 135 24.88 -5.08 -3.49
C HIS A 135 25.90 -4.03 -3.94
N GLN A 136 25.43 -2.81 -4.19
CA GLN A 136 26.27 -1.68 -4.56
C GLN A 136 26.67 -0.86 -3.32
N SER A 137 27.68 -0.01 -3.47
CA SER A 137 28.11 0.85 -2.37
C SER A 137 27.07 1.92 -2.04
N SER A 138 26.70 2.02 -0.77
CA SER A 138 25.90 3.13 -0.22
C SER A 138 26.64 4.45 -0.36
N GLY A 139 25.93 5.56 -0.63
CA GLY A 139 26.53 6.89 -0.73
C GLY A 139 27.42 7.08 -1.97
N SER A 140 27.23 6.25 -2.99
CA SER A 140 27.96 6.31 -4.27
C SER A 140 27.54 7.53 -5.11
N GLN A 141 28.44 8.03 -5.96
CA GLN A 141 28.19 9.22 -6.78
C GLN A 141 27.10 8.95 -7.84
N GLU A 142 27.02 7.71 -8.30
CA GLU A 142 26.01 7.18 -9.22
C GLU A 142 24.60 7.38 -8.65
N MET A 143 24.44 7.29 -7.32
CA MET A 143 23.16 7.48 -6.65
C MET A 143 22.57 8.88 -6.87
N VAL A 144 23.40 9.91 -6.98
CA VAL A 144 22.94 11.27 -7.29
C VAL A 144 22.22 11.30 -8.64
N THR A 145 22.81 10.65 -9.65
CA THR A 145 22.22 10.54 -10.99
C THR A 145 20.95 9.69 -10.97
N ILE A 146 20.97 8.54 -10.28
CA ILE A 146 19.82 7.65 -10.17
C ILE A 146 18.64 8.36 -9.48
N ASN A 147 18.89 9.09 -8.38
CA ASN A 147 17.87 9.85 -7.66
C ASN A 147 17.26 10.96 -8.54
N GLN A 148 18.09 11.64 -9.34
CA GLN A 148 17.59 12.64 -10.29
C GLN A 148 16.71 12.01 -11.38
N GLN A 149 17.15 10.88 -11.97
CA GLN A 149 16.36 10.21 -13.00
C GLN A 149 15.07 9.62 -12.44
N PHE A 150 15.12 9.06 -11.24
CA PHE A 150 13.92 8.61 -10.55
C PHE A 150 12.94 9.76 -10.34
N THR A 151 13.41 10.91 -9.85
CA THR A 151 12.56 12.07 -9.61
C THR A 151 11.89 12.55 -10.90
N ASN A 152 12.65 12.64 -12.00
CA ASN A 152 12.12 13.03 -13.31
C ASN A 152 11.04 12.05 -13.78
N SER A 153 11.38 10.76 -13.83
CA SER A 153 10.45 9.71 -14.26
C SER A 153 9.23 9.55 -13.35
N TYR A 154 9.38 9.79 -12.05
CA TYR A 154 8.28 9.78 -11.09
C TYR A 154 7.33 10.96 -11.31
N ASN A 155 7.85 12.15 -11.60
CA ASN A 155 7.03 13.32 -11.91
C ASN A 155 6.21 13.09 -13.19
N GLU A 156 6.85 12.59 -14.25
CA GLU A 156 6.15 12.24 -15.49
C GLU A 156 5.13 11.10 -15.28
N PHE A 157 5.46 10.11 -14.43
CA PHE A 157 4.51 9.08 -14.01
C PHE A 157 3.29 9.67 -13.31
N CYS A 158 3.51 10.60 -12.38
CA CYS A 158 2.43 11.28 -11.68
C CYS A 158 1.55 12.08 -12.64
N ASP A 159 2.16 12.68 -13.66
CA ASP A 159 1.48 13.51 -14.64
C ASP A 159 0.48 12.76 -15.51
N PHE A 160 0.78 11.55 -16.00
CA PHE A 160 -0.26 10.77 -16.69
C PHE A 160 -1.15 10.01 -15.70
N SER A 161 -0.64 9.62 -14.52
CA SER A 161 -1.42 8.88 -13.52
C SER A 161 -2.55 9.71 -12.91
N LYS A 162 -2.41 11.05 -12.86
CA LYS A 162 -3.50 11.94 -12.44
C LYS A 162 -4.74 11.78 -13.33
N GLU A 163 -4.56 11.50 -14.62
CA GLU A 163 -5.65 11.26 -15.57
C GLU A 163 -6.38 9.97 -15.23
N ILE A 164 -5.63 8.90 -14.99
CA ILE A 164 -6.17 7.59 -14.59
C ILE A 164 -6.92 7.72 -13.26
N SER A 165 -6.35 8.43 -12.28
CA SER A 165 -7.02 8.68 -11.00
C SER A 165 -8.31 9.49 -11.16
N SER A 166 -8.33 10.49 -12.06
CA SER A 166 -9.53 11.25 -12.35
C SER A 166 -10.64 10.38 -12.95
N TRP A 167 -10.28 9.46 -13.85
CA TRP A 167 -11.19 8.47 -14.42
C TRP A 167 -11.75 7.53 -13.34
N ILE A 168 -10.91 7.02 -12.43
CA ILE A 168 -11.36 6.16 -11.33
C ILE A 168 -12.37 6.89 -10.43
N ILE A 169 -12.07 8.13 -10.04
CA ILE A 169 -12.94 8.92 -9.16
C ILE A 169 -14.28 9.20 -9.84
N TYR A 170 -14.27 9.57 -11.13
CA TYR A 170 -15.49 9.79 -11.91
C TYR A 170 -16.41 8.55 -11.87
N HIS A 171 -15.88 7.38 -12.20
CA HIS A 171 -16.66 6.14 -12.18
C HIS A 171 -17.14 5.75 -10.78
N ARG A 172 -16.31 5.93 -9.76
CA ARG A 172 -16.74 5.67 -8.36
C ARG A 172 -17.88 6.60 -7.93
N LYS A 173 -17.86 7.87 -8.31
CA LYS A 173 -18.96 8.83 -8.04
C LYS A 173 -20.27 8.41 -8.70
N ASN A 174 -20.18 7.78 -9.88
CA ASN A 174 -21.34 7.26 -10.60
C ASN A 174 -21.81 5.87 -10.13
N GLY A 175 -21.17 5.31 -9.09
CA GLY A 175 -21.52 4.01 -8.51
C GLY A 175 -20.92 2.81 -9.25
N ASP A 176 -20.06 3.03 -10.23
CA ASP A 176 -19.40 1.96 -10.98
C ASP A 176 -18.34 1.25 -10.13
N LYS A 177 -18.23 -0.07 -10.36
CA LYS A 177 -17.25 -0.93 -9.68
C LYS A 177 -16.19 -1.41 -10.66
N ALA A 178 -15.32 -0.48 -11.08
CA ALA A 178 -14.20 -0.77 -11.96
C ALA A 178 -13.29 -1.85 -11.35
N ASN A 179 -13.04 -2.93 -12.09
CA ASN A 179 -12.06 -3.93 -11.67
C ASN A 179 -10.63 -3.42 -11.94
N LEU A 180 -10.12 -2.58 -11.04
CA LEU A 180 -8.80 -1.94 -11.20
C LEU A 180 -7.62 -2.93 -11.21
N SER A 181 -7.81 -4.16 -10.70
CA SER A 181 -6.77 -5.19 -10.72
C SER A 181 -6.44 -5.72 -12.11
N SER A 182 -7.30 -5.44 -13.09
CA SER A 182 -7.12 -5.82 -14.50
C SER A 182 -6.21 -4.87 -15.29
N ILE A 183 -5.97 -3.68 -14.75
CA ILE A 183 -5.15 -2.62 -15.35
C ILE A 183 -3.68 -2.96 -15.12
N LYS A 184 -2.87 -2.91 -16.18
CA LYS A 184 -1.43 -3.17 -16.12
C LYS A 184 -0.66 -1.93 -16.57
N MET A 185 0.11 -1.35 -15.66
CA MET A 185 0.87 -0.12 -15.94
C MET A 185 1.87 -0.26 -17.10
N LYS A 186 2.44 -1.44 -17.30
CA LYS A 186 3.33 -1.75 -18.44
C LYS A 186 2.68 -1.63 -19.83
N ASP A 187 1.35 -1.61 -19.89
CA ASP A 187 0.61 -1.42 -21.14
C ASP A 187 0.44 0.08 -21.46
N ILE A 188 0.74 0.97 -20.51
CA ILE A 188 0.55 2.44 -20.59
C ILE A 188 1.88 3.17 -20.74
N PHE A 189 2.93 2.71 -20.06
CA PHE A 189 4.28 3.28 -20.19
C PHE A 189 5.37 2.22 -20.13
N GLN A 190 6.57 2.64 -20.50
CA GLN A 190 7.82 1.90 -20.35
C GLN A 190 8.90 2.81 -19.76
N ILE A 191 9.99 2.21 -19.28
CA ILE A 191 11.18 2.95 -18.86
C ILE A 191 12.33 2.50 -19.75
N ASP A 192 13.03 3.46 -20.35
CA ASP A 192 14.17 3.24 -21.24
C ASP A 192 15.48 3.01 -20.47
N ASP A 193 16.58 2.78 -21.20
CA ASP A 193 17.88 2.48 -20.59
C ASP A 193 18.55 3.72 -19.95
N ASN A 194 18.04 4.91 -20.24
CA ASN A 194 18.41 6.15 -19.54
C ASN A 194 17.53 6.40 -18.29
N LEU A 195 16.67 5.43 -17.95
CA LEU A 195 15.71 5.49 -16.86
C LEU A 195 14.63 6.56 -17.02
N ASN A 196 14.42 7.04 -18.24
CA ASN A 196 13.33 7.97 -18.56
C ASN A 196 12.05 7.20 -18.84
N ILE A 197 10.92 7.79 -18.47
CA ILE A 197 9.62 7.23 -18.79
C ILE A 197 9.24 7.55 -20.24
N LYS A 198 8.60 6.58 -20.88
CA LYS A 198 7.99 6.73 -22.20
C LYS A 198 6.54 6.28 -22.11
N VAL A 199 5.63 7.25 -22.11
CA VAL A 199 4.19 6.97 -22.20
C VAL A 199 3.90 6.48 -23.63
N ILE A 200 3.31 5.29 -23.74
CA ILE A 200 3.05 4.61 -25.03
C ILE A 200 1.59 4.66 -25.46
N LYS A 201 0.75 5.38 -24.69
CA LYS A 201 -0.66 5.65 -25.01
C LYS A 201 -0.95 7.13 -24.88
N THR A 202 -1.67 7.68 -25.85
CA THR A 202 -2.34 8.98 -25.70
C THR A 202 -3.41 8.90 -24.61
N LEU A 203 -3.98 10.05 -24.23
CA LEU A 203 -5.07 10.08 -23.25
C LEU A 203 -6.26 9.25 -23.71
N ASP A 204 -6.73 9.44 -24.94
CA ASP A 204 -7.90 8.72 -25.48
C ASP A 204 -7.65 7.20 -25.57
N GLU A 205 -6.44 6.79 -25.97
CA GLU A 205 -6.05 5.38 -25.96
C GLU A 205 -5.96 4.81 -24.54
N THR A 206 -5.57 5.63 -23.57
CA THR A 206 -5.52 5.24 -22.15
C THR A 206 -6.93 5.03 -21.62
N ILE A 207 -7.86 5.95 -21.87
CA ILE A 207 -9.27 5.78 -21.45
C ILE A 207 -9.90 4.56 -22.12
N SER A 208 -9.70 4.39 -23.43
CA SER A 208 -10.18 3.21 -24.16
C SER A 208 -9.62 1.90 -23.59
N TYR A 209 -8.35 1.91 -23.19
CA TYR A 209 -7.73 0.78 -22.52
C TYR A 209 -8.36 0.50 -21.14
N LEU A 210 -8.60 1.54 -20.34
CA LEU A 210 -9.23 1.42 -19.02
C LEU A 210 -10.64 0.84 -19.13
N ASP A 211 -11.46 1.36 -20.03
CA ASP A 211 -12.81 0.87 -20.33
C ASP A 211 -12.78 -0.61 -20.73
N GLN A 212 -11.91 -0.97 -21.68
CA GLN A 212 -11.76 -2.35 -22.13
C GLN A 212 -11.38 -3.31 -20.99
N LYS A 213 -10.40 -2.94 -20.15
CA LYS A 213 -9.91 -3.81 -19.08
C LYS A 213 -10.90 -3.94 -17.93
N THR A 214 -11.56 -2.83 -17.59
CA THR A 214 -12.49 -2.77 -16.46
C THR A 214 -13.92 -3.16 -16.83
N LYS A 215 -14.23 -3.28 -18.13
CA LYS A 215 -15.57 -3.55 -18.69
C LYS A 215 -16.57 -2.45 -18.31
N ILE A 216 -16.11 -1.21 -18.38
CA ILE A 216 -16.89 0.00 -18.16
C ILE A 216 -16.92 0.78 -19.48
N ASP A 217 -17.97 1.57 -19.68
CA ASP A 217 -18.11 2.47 -20.81
C ASP A 217 -18.09 3.92 -20.32
N THR A 218 -17.12 4.70 -20.80
CA THR A 218 -16.98 6.11 -20.42
C THR A 218 -17.73 7.01 -21.39
N ASN A 219 -18.74 7.73 -20.89
CA ASN A 219 -19.22 8.91 -21.61
C ASN A 219 -18.13 10.00 -21.55
N MET A 220 -17.41 10.17 -22.66
CA MET A 220 -16.29 11.11 -22.76
C MET A 220 -16.67 12.56 -22.47
N ALA A 221 -17.87 13.01 -22.85
CA ALA A 221 -18.29 14.40 -22.61
C ALA A 221 -18.55 14.66 -21.11
N ASP A 222 -19.22 13.70 -20.45
CA ASP A 222 -19.50 13.78 -19.02
C ASP A 222 -18.21 13.67 -18.21
N TRP A 223 -17.34 12.71 -18.56
CA TRP A 223 -16.04 12.56 -17.91
C TRP A 223 -15.17 13.80 -18.10
N GLN A 224 -15.07 14.38 -19.30
CA GLN A 224 -14.27 15.59 -19.52
C GLN A 224 -14.73 16.77 -18.64
N THR A 225 -16.04 16.90 -18.44
CA THR A 225 -16.63 17.94 -17.57
C THR A 225 -16.23 17.72 -16.11
N GLU A 226 -16.35 16.49 -15.60
CA GLU A 226 -15.99 16.16 -14.22
C GLU A 226 -14.48 16.11 -13.98
N ARG A 227 -13.72 15.66 -14.98
CA ARG A 227 -12.26 15.58 -14.97
C ARG A 227 -11.64 16.91 -14.57
N THR A 228 -12.10 18.01 -15.16
CA THR A 228 -11.58 19.36 -14.84
C THR A 228 -11.75 19.69 -13.35
N LYS A 229 -12.90 19.35 -12.77
CA LYS A 229 -13.17 19.56 -11.34
C LYS A 229 -12.29 18.67 -10.47
N ILE A 230 -12.12 17.41 -10.85
CA ILE A 230 -11.28 16.45 -10.10
C ILE A 230 -9.80 16.87 -10.14
N LEU A 231 -9.30 17.28 -11.30
CA LEU A 231 -7.92 17.77 -11.44
C LEU A 231 -7.67 19.06 -10.65
N GLU A 232 -8.68 19.93 -10.52
CA GLU A 232 -8.58 21.10 -9.64
C GLU A 232 -8.41 20.70 -8.17
N LEU A 233 -9.11 19.66 -7.71
CA LEU A 233 -8.94 19.12 -6.35
C LEU A 233 -7.52 18.59 -6.12
N PHE A 234 -6.88 18.03 -7.16
CA PHE A 234 -5.53 17.49 -7.04
C PHE A 234 -4.45 18.57 -6.86
N LYS A 235 -4.65 19.79 -7.37
CA LYS A 235 -3.62 20.86 -7.28
C LYS A 235 -3.17 21.18 -5.85
N ASN A 236 -4.04 20.97 -4.86
CA ASN A 236 -3.75 21.22 -3.45
C ASN A 236 -3.23 19.98 -2.70
N HIS A 237 -3.01 18.87 -3.39
CA HIS A 237 -2.62 17.60 -2.80
C HIS A 237 -1.35 17.05 -3.48
N GLN A 238 -0.52 16.37 -2.70
CA GLN A 238 0.61 15.64 -3.25
C GLN A 238 0.13 14.41 -4.05
N PRO A 239 0.84 13.99 -5.11
CA PRO A 239 0.45 12.84 -5.94
C PRO A 239 0.11 11.57 -5.17
N LYS A 240 0.86 11.25 -4.12
CA LYS A 240 0.65 10.07 -3.26
C LYS A 240 -0.74 10.00 -2.62
N LYS A 241 -1.48 11.10 -2.52
CA LYS A 241 -2.85 11.12 -1.98
C LYS A 241 -3.90 10.67 -2.97
N TYR A 242 -3.67 10.85 -4.27
CA TYR A 242 -4.63 10.54 -5.31
C TYR A 242 -4.15 9.51 -6.32
N ILE A 243 -2.87 9.14 -6.33
CA ILE A 243 -2.39 8.01 -7.13
C ILE A 243 -2.65 6.73 -6.36
N ARG A 244 -3.32 5.79 -7.03
CA ARG A 244 -3.55 4.47 -6.46
C ARG A 244 -2.22 3.80 -6.12
N GLY A 245 -2.04 3.38 -4.86
CA GLY A 245 -0.77 2.82 -4.39
C GLY A 245 -0.23 1.64 -5.19
N LYS A 246 -1.11 0.73 -5.64
CA LYS A 246 -0.68 -0.37 -6.52
C LYS A 246 -0.08 0.11 -7.86
N PHE A 247 -0.59 1.21 -8.43
CA PHE A 247 -0.02 1.76 -9.66
C PHE A 247 1.34 2.41 -9.41
N GLU A 248 1.47 3.11 -8.28
CA GLU A 248 2.74 3.68 -7.86
C GLU A 248 3.80 2.60 -7.60
N LEU A 249 3.39 1.49 -6.96
CA LEU A 249 4.26 0.33 -6.72
C LEU A 249 4.63 -0.39 -8.02
N ASP A 250 3.68 -0.54 -8.96
CA ASP A 250 3.97 -1.06 -10.30
C ASP A 250 5.04 -0.21 -10.99
N PHE A 251 4.94 1.12 -10.94
CA PHE A 251 5.97 2.02 -11.45
C PHE A 251 7.31 1.79 -10.79
N PHE A 252 7.34 1.72 -9.46
CA PHE A 252 8.56 1.52 -8.71
C PHE A 252 9.27 0.22 -9.10
N ILE A 253 8.52 -0.87 -9.22
CA ILE A 253 9.03 -2.17 -9.65
C ILE A 253 9.54 -2.12 -11.09
N ILE A 254 8.83 -1.46 -12.02
CA ILE A 254 9.28 -1.30 -13.41
C ILE A 254 10.60 -0.49 -13.46
N PHE A 255 10.70 0.57 -12.65
CA PHE A 255 11.91 1.39 -12.53
C PHE A 255 13.08 0.59 -12.00
N LEU A 256 12.93 -0.09 -10.86
CA LEU A 256 13.99 -0.89 -10.25
C LEU A 256 14.46 -2.03 -11.15
N ASN A 257 13.54 -2.71 -11.84
CA ASN A 257 13.90 -3.78 -12.77
C ASN A 257 14.66 -3.24 -13.98
N ARG A 258 14.31 -2.05 -14.50
CA ARG A 258 15.08 -1.42 -15.58
C ARG A 258 16.45 -0.98 -15.09
N LEU A 259 16.55 -0.33 -13.93
CA LEU A 259 17.82 0.05 -13.30
C LEU A 259 18.75 -1.16 -13.13
N HIS A 260 18.21 -2.27 -12.64
CA HIS A 260 18.96 -3.51 -12.52
C HIS A 260 19.43 -4.04 -13.88
N SER A 261 18.57 -4.02 -14.92
CA SER A 261 18.96 -4.44 -16.27
C SER A 261 20.14 -3.63 -16.80
N VAL A 262 20.09 -2.29 -16.67
CA VAL A 262 21.17 -1.39 -17.10
C VAL A 262 22.46 -1.69 -16.33
N LEU A 263 22.36 -1.97 -15.02
CA LEU A 263 23.51 -2.37 -14.21
C LEU A 263 24.12 -3.69 -14.70
N CYS A 264 23.30 -4.71 -14.98
CA CYS A 264 23.75 -6.02 -15.48
C CYS A 264 24.48 -5.93 -16.83
N ASP A 265 24.06 -5.01 -17.70
CA ASP A 265 24.69 -4.79 -19.01
C ASP A 265 26.11 -4.22 -18.88
N ILE A 266 26.36 -3.43 -17.82
CA ILE A 266 27.68 -2.87 -17.51
C ILE A 266 28.54 -3.88 -16.74
N LYS A 267 27.93 -4.51 -15.73
CA LYS A 267 28.58 -5.47 -14.83
C LYS A 267 27.61 -6.60 -14.55
N PRO A 268 27.87 -7.82 -15.07
CA PRO A 268 27.00 -8.96 -14.84
C PRO A 268 26.98 -9.33 -13.35
N GLU A 269 25.98 -8.85 -12.63
CA GLU A 269 25.72 -9.23 -11.25
C GLU A 269 24.49 -10.14 -11.18
N LYS A 270 24.59 -11.19 -10.38
CA LYS A 270 23.46 -12.08 -10.11
C LYS A 270 22.71 -11.55 -8.89
N ILE A 271 21.64 -10.81 -9.12
CA ILE A 271 20.65 -10.61 -8.05
C ILE A 271 19.88 -11.92 -7.83
N HIS A 272 19.85 -12.37 -6.59
CA HIS A 272 19.15 -13.59 -6.19
C HIS A 272 17.66 -13.38 -5.91
N ILE A 273 17.19 -12.13 -5.92
CA ILE A 273 15.82 -11.73 -5.59
C ILE A 273 15.12 -11.19 -6.84
N ASN A 274 14.06 -11.86 -7.27
CA ASN A 274 13.21 -11.35 -8.34
C ASN A 274 12.23 -10.31 -7.77
N LEU A 275 12.36 -9.05 -8.19
CA LEU A 275 11.47 -7.97 -7.76
C LEU A 275 10.17 -7.97 -8.57
N SER A 276 9.05 -8.14 -7.87
CA SER A 276 7.72 -8.12 -8.47
C SER A 276 6.73 -7.43 -7.54
N THR A 277 5.59 -7.02 -8.09
CA THR A 277 4.50 -6.43 -7.31
C THR A 277 3.89 -7.42 -6.31
N ALA A 278 4.10 -8.73 -6.51
CA ALA A 278 3.56 -9.79 -5.65
C ALA A 278 4.36 -9.98 -4.36
N ASN A 279 5.66 -9.67 -4.36
CA ASN A 279 6.55 -9.81 -3.21
C ASN A 279 7.14 -8.47 -2.74
N ALA A 280 6.77 -7.36 -3.40
CA ALA A 280 7.30 -6.03 -3.09
C ALA A 280 7.10 -5.62 -1.62
N ILE A 281 5.92 -5.87 -1.03
CA ILE A 281 5.67 -5.51 0.38
C ILE A 281 6.59 -6.31 1.31
N ASP A 282 6.71 -7.62 1.10
CA ASP A 282 7.56 -8.49 1.93
C ASP A 282 9.05 -8.11 1.83
N ILE A 283 9.48 -7.64 0.66
CA ILE A 283 10.86 -7.21 0.42
C ILE A 283 11.09 -5.80 0.98
N PHE A 284 10.19 -4.85 0.74
CA PHE A 284 10.45 -3.44 1.02
C PHE A 284 9.98 -3.00 2.41
N ALA A 285 8.91 -3.57 2.98
CA ALA A 285 8.42 -3.14 4.29
C ALA A 285 9.48 -3.28 5.42
N PRO A 286 10.30 -4.35 5.48
CA PRO A 286 11.39 -4.42 6.45
C PRO A 286 12.47 -3.33 6.28
N ARG A 287 12.55 -2.69 5.12
CA ARG A 287 13.52 -1.64 4.83
C ARG A 287 12.94 -0.25 5.03
N LEU A 288 11.62 -0.13 5.20
CA LEU A 288 10.96 1.16 5.16
C LEU A 288 11.21 1.99 6.43
N SER A 289 11.49 3.27 6.22
CA SER A 289 11.30 4.33 7.23
C SER A 289 9.82 4.71 7.22
N TYR A 290 9.03 4.16 8.15
CA TYR A 290 7.57 4.31 8.13
C TYR A 290 7.10 5.70 8.61
N PRO A 291 5.89 6.16 8.20
CA PRO A 291 5.42 7.53 8.45
C PRO A 291 5.42 7.93 9.92
N ALA A 292 5.66 9.22 10.19
CA ALA A 292 5.66 9.77 11.55
C ALA A 292 4.30 9.62 12.25
N SER A 293 3.19 9.66 11.50
CA SER A 293 1.84 9.39 12.00
C SER A 293 1.69 7.96 12.50
N LEU A 294 2.18 6.97 11.74
CA LEU A 294 2.19 5.55 12.14
C LEU A 294 3.11 5.32 13.34
N GLN A 295 4.30 5.94 13.34
CA GLN A 295 5.20 5.92 14.50
C GLN A 295 4.49 6.43 15.75
N ALA A 296 3.84 7.59 15.67
CA ALA A 296 3.10 8.17 16.78
C ALA A 296 1.93 7.29 17.22
N PHE A 297 1.18 6.72 16.26
CA PHE A 297 0.08 5.79 16.54
C PHE A 297 0.56 4.57 17.32
N ILE A 298 1.62 3.91 16.86
CA ILE A 298 2.19 2.73 17.52
C ILE A 298 2.73 3.10 18.91
N ARG A 299 3.54 4.17 19.00
CA ARG A 299 4.09 4.68 20.27
C ARG A 299 3.00 4.94 21.30
N ASN A 300 1.94 5.66 20.92
CA ASN A 300 0.88 6.05 21.85
C ASN A 300 0.12 4.86 22.45
N HIS A 301 0.17 3.69 21.80
CA HIS A 301 -0.48 2.48 22.29
C HIS A 301 0.48 1.50 22.97
N LEU A 302 1.76 1.48 22.57
CA LEU A 302 2.72 0.47 23.02
C LEU A 302 3.78 0.99 23.99
N GLU A 303 4.26 2.23 23.84
CA GLU A 303 5.30 2.78 24.73
C GLU A 303 4.73 3.04 26.14
N GLY A 304 5.47 2.60 27.17
CA GLY A 304 5.05 2.68 28.58
C GLY A 304 4.20 1.51 29.09
N ARG A 305 3.80 0.57 28.22
CA ARG A 305 3.08 -0.66 28.62
C ARG A 305 3.97 -1.90 28.70
N ILE A 306 5.12 -1.88 28.02
CA ILE A 306 6.14 -2.95 28.03
C ILE A 306 6.78 -3.13 29.41
N GLU A 307 6.82 -2.08 30.25
CA GLU A 307 7.32 -2.18 31.63
C GLU A 307 6.31 -2.84 32.58
N LYS A 308 5.01 -2.89 32.23
CA LYS A 308 3.94 -3.46 33.08
C LYS A 308 3.64 -4.93 32.79
N SER A 309 4.22 -5.48 31.71
CA SER A 309 4.06 -6.88 31.28
C SER A 309 5.22 -7.80 31.71
N ARG A 310 6.27 -7.24 32.34
CA ARG A 310 7.35 -7.98 33.00
C ARG A 310 7.05 -8.14 34.49
#